data_AF-A0A428BJC5-F1
#
_entry.id   AF-A0A428BJC5-F1
#
_cell.length_a   1.000
_cell.length_b   1.000
_cell.length_c   1.000
_cell.angle_alpha   90.00
_cell.angle_beta   90.00
_cell.angle_gamma   90.00
#
_symmetry.space_group_name_H-M   'P 1'
#
loop_
_entity.id
_entity.type
_entity.pdbx_description
1 polymer ?
#
loop_
_entity_poly.entity_id
_entity_poly.type
_entity_poly.pdbx_seq_one_letter_code
_entity_poly.pdbx_strand_id
1 'polypeptide(L)'
;MISKYSQKTKMITKSIQIVLSGNEDNYIEDEAQVKTYLEKYGITAKDLDSYYDEIINQKVLKDWCTIYDSKYSPSNYGDVKIETQWENW
;
A
#
# COMPACT_ATOMS: atom_id res chain seq x y z
N MET A 1 -0.14 5.62 2.85
CA MET A 1 0.35 4.33 2.32
C MET A 1 0.77 4.55 0.88
N ILE A 2 1.92 4.01 0.50
CA ILE A 2 2.48 4.10 -0.86
C ILE A 2 2.47 2.71 -1.46
N SER A 3 2.03 2.60 -2.72
CA SER A 3 2.10 1.37 -3.52
C SER A 3 2.78 1.69 -4.84
N LYS A 4 4.03 1.23 -5.03
CA LYS A 4 4.83 1.56 -6.20
C LYS A 4 5.10 0.32 -7.05
N TYR A 5 4.78 0.40 -8.33
CA TYR A 5 5.12 -0.63 -9.31
C TYR A 5 6.42 -0.31 -10.05
N SER A 6 7.32 -1.28 -10.12
CA SER A 6 8.55 -1.23 -10.93
C SER A 6 8.40 -2.13 -12.16
N GLN A 7 8.41 -1.53 -13.35
CA GLN A 7 8.33 -2.27 -14.61
C GLN A 7 9.56 -3.17 -14.84
N LYS A 8 10.74 -2.74 -14.40
CA LYS A 8 12.01 -3.48 -14.58
C LYS A 8 12.03 -4.78 -13.78
N THR A 9 11.53 -4.75 -12.55
CA THR A 9 11.55 -5.90 -11.64
C THR A 9 10.21 -6.63 -11.55
N LYS A 10 9.17 -6.11 -12.23
CA LYS A 10 7.77 -6.56 -12.11
C LYS A 10 7.36 -6.72 -10.64
N MET A 11 7.64 -5.69 -9.85
CA MET A 11 7.43 -5.74 -8.39
C MET A 11 6.58 -4.57 -7.93
N ILE A 12 5.62 -4.85 -7.06
CA ILE A 12 4.87 -3.87 -6.28
C ILE A 12 5.47 -3.84 -4.88
N THR A 13 5.95 -2.68 -4.46
CA THR A 13 6.38 -2.44 -3.07
C THR A 13 5.32 -1.61 -2.36
N LYS A 14 4.83 -2.12 -1.23
CA LYS A 14 3.90 -1.41 -0.34
C LYS A 14 4.66 -0.92 0.88
N SER A 15 4.58 0.38 1.15
CA SER A 15 5.23 1.02 2.31
C SER A 15 4.32 2.06 2.96
N ILE A 16 4.69 2.46 4.17
CA ILE A 16 4.01 3.48 4.96
C ILE A 16 4.93 4.70 5.11
N GLN A 17 4.34 5.87 4.95
CA GLN A 17 4.94 7.17 5.21
C GLN A 17 3.98 7.92 6.14
N ILE A 18 4.51 8.53 7.20
CA ILE A 18 3.74 9.37 8.13
C ILE A 18 4.04 10.83 7.84
N VAL A 19 3.04 11.60 7.43
CA VAL A 19 3.17 13.05 7.20
C VAL A 19 2.92 13.78 8.53
N LEU A 20 3.92 14.50 9.02
CA LEU A 20 3.82 15.31 10.23
C LEU A 20 3.51 16.75 9.82
N SER A 21 2.45 17.35 10.36
CA SER A 21 2.07 18.77 10.18
C SER A 21 1.43 19.20 8.84
N GLY A 22 0.99 18.26 8.00
CA GLY A 22 0.32 18.60 6.73
C GLY A 22 1.22 19.22 5.67
N ASN A 23 2.52 19.34 5.97
CA ASN A 23 3.57 19.62 5.00
C ASN A 23 4.10 18.28 4.47
N GLU A 24 3.91 18.03 3.18
CA GLU A 24 4.33 16.78 2.52
C GLU A 24 5.85 16.59 2.50
N ASP A 25 6.64 17.64 2.73
CA ASP A 25 8.11 17.55 2.84
C ASP A 25 8.57 17.12 4.25
N ASN A 26 7.67 17.10 5.23
CA ASN A 26 7.98 16.71 6.60
C ASN A 26 7.33 15.36 6.93
N TYR A 27 8.07 14.29 6.68
CA TYR A 27 7.56 12.94 6.83
C TYR A 27 8.55 11.98 7.47
N ILE A 28 8.00 10.90 8.02
CA ILE A 28 8.74 9.75 8.54
C ILE A 28 8.59 8.59 7.56
N GLU A 29 9.71 8.04 7.10
CA GLU A 29 9.80 6.79 6.32
C GLU A 29 10.67 5.71 6.99
N ASP A 30 11.43 6.06 8.03
CA ASP A 30 12.18 5.09 8.81
C ASP A 30 11.23 4.07 9.43
N GLU A 31 11.47 2.78 9.17
CA GLU A 31 10.55 1.70 9.52
C GLU A 31 10.27 1.63 11.03
N ALA A 32 11.29 1.77 11.88
CA ALA A 32 11.12 1.70 13.32
C ALA A 32 10.31 2.88 13.86
N GLN A 33 10.55 4.08 13.33
CA GLN A 33 9.77 5.28 13.68
C GLN A 33 8.34 5.19 13.18
N VAL A 34 8.11 4.71 11.95
CA VAL A 34 6.78 4.47 11.39
C VAL A 34 6.01 3.47 12.26
N LYS A 35 6.61 2.32 12.58
CA LYS A 35 5.97 1.28 13.41
C LYS A 35 5.57 1.84 14.78
N THR A 36 6.49 2.53 15.46
CA THR A 36 6.24 3.19 16.75
C THR A 36 5.08 4.20 16.65
N TYR A 37 5.02 4.96 15.56
CA TYR A 37 3.96 5.93 15.34
C TYR A 37 2.60 5.24 15.16
N LEU A 38 2.52 4.18 14.36
CA LEU A 38 1.28 3.43 14.15
C LEU A 38 0.78 2.77 15.46
N GLU A 39 1.68 2.17 16.24
CA GLU A 39 1.38 1.58 17.55
C GLU A 39 0.78 2.61 18.52
N LYS A 40 1.31 3.84 18.53
CA LYS A 40 0.78 4.94 19.35
C LYS A 40 -0.70 5.24 19.06
N TYR A 41 -1.15 5.04 17.83
CA TYR A 41 -2.55 5.25 17.43
C TYR A 41 -3.36 3.95 17.33
N GLY A 42 -2.79 2.82 17.76
CA GLY A 42 -3.46 1.52 17.74
C GLY A 42 -3.73 0.99 16.33
N ILE A 43 -2.96 1.41 15.33
CA ILE A 43 -3.09 0.91 13.94
C ILE A 43 -2.26 -0.36 13.81
N THR A 44 -2.92 -1.46 13.45
CA THR A 44 -2.32 -2.79 13.30
C THR A 44 -1.99 -3.12 11.84
N ALA A 45 -1.16 -4.13 11.61
CA ALA A 45 -0.91 -4.66 10.25
C ALA A 45 -2.21 -5.06 9.53
N LYS A 46 -3.18 -5.63 10.27
CA LYS A 46 -4.50 -5.98 9.72
C LYS A 46 -5.30 -4.76 9.27
N ASP A 47 -5.18 -3.64 9.97
CA ASP A 47 -5.82 -2.38 9.56
C ASP A 47 -5.19 -1.87 8.27
N LEU A 48 -3.85 -1.94 8.16
CA LEU A 48 -3.15 -1.59 6.92
C LEU A 48 -3.60 -2.47 5.75
N ASP A 49 -3.70 -3.78 5.92
CA ASP A 49 -4.21 -4.68 4.88
C ASP A 49 -5.65 -4.32 4.48
N SER A 50 -6.49 -3.98 5.45
CA SER A 50 -7.88 -3.57 5.22
C SER A 50 -7.95 -2.25 4.44
N TYR A 51 -7.14 -1.25 4.81
CA TYR A 51 -7.06 0.01 4.09
C TYR A 51 -6.55 -0.17 2.66
N TYR A 52 -5.57 -1.06 2.45
CA TYR A 52 -5.09 -1.38 1.11
C TYR A 52 -6.19 -2.05 0.26
N ASP A 53 -6.92 -3.02 0.82
CA ASP A 53 -8.01 -3.68 0.10
C ASP A 53 -9.12 -2.68 -0.25
N GLU A 54 -9.58 -1.88 0.71
CA GLU A 54 -10.66 -0.91 0.50
C GLU A 54 -10.30 0.11 -0.61
N ILE A 55 -9.10 0.69 -0.56
CA ILE A 55 -8.72 1.78 -1.46
C ILE A 55 -8.14 1.25 -2.77
N ILE A 56 -7.20 0.31 -2.74
CA ILE A 56 -6.54 -0.15 -3.97
C ILE A 56 -7.39 -1.20 -4.67
N ASN A 57 -7.86 -2.23 -3.98
CA ASN A 57 -8.50 -3.36 -4.64
C ASN A 57 -9.96 -3.02 -4.97
N GLN A 58 -10.73 -2.59 -3.96
CA GLN A 58 -12.17 -2.40 -4.08
C GLN A 58 -12.56 -1.08 -4.75
N LYS A 59 -11.64 -0.10 -4.78
CA LYS A 59 -11.86 1.18 -5.46
C LYS A 59 -11.01 1.32 -6.72
N VAL A 60 -9.70 1.54 -6.60
CA VAL A 60 -8.85 1.88 -7.76
C VAL A 60 -8.84 0.80 -8.85
N LEU A 61 -8.53 -0.45 -8.50
CA LEU A 61 -8.44 -1.55 -9.46
C LEU A 61 -9.82 -2.01 -9.95
N LYS A 62 -10.84 -1.91 -9.09
CA LYS A 62 -12.21 -2.18 -9.49
C LYS A 62 -12.68 -1.17 -10.53
N ASP A 63 -12.51 0.12 -10.27
CA ASP A 63 -12.84 1.19 -11.21
C ASP A 63 -12.10 1.01 -12.53
N TRP A 64 -10.81 0.66 -12.50
CA TRP A 64 -10.03 0.33 -13.71
C TRP A 64 -10.69 -0.79 -14.54
N CYS A 65 -11.12 -1.88 -13.91
CA CYS A 65 -11.76 -2.99 -14.61
C CYS A 65 -13.17 -2.64 -15.14
N THR A 66 -13.81 -1.58 -14.66
CA THR A 66 -15.09 -1.10 -15.23
C THR A 66 -14.93 -0.33 -16.54
N ILE A 67 -13.77 0.29 -16.75
CA ILE A 67 -13.50 1.14 -17.92
C ILE A 67 -12.55 0.50 -18.93
N TYR A 68 -11.85 -0.55 -18.53
CA TYR A 68 -10.93 -1.31 -19.36
C TYR A 68 -11.21 -2.80 -19.22
N ASP A 69 -11.37 -3.51 -20.35
CA ASP A 69 -11.55 -4.97 -20.39
C ASP A 69 -10.24 -5.67 -20.01
N SER A 70 -9.94 -5.64 -18.72
CA SER A 70 -8.71 -6.10 -18.12
C SER A 70 -8.63 -7.63 -18.16
N LYS A 71 -7.46 -8.16 -18.53
CA LYS A 71 -7.13 -9.59 -18.38
C LYS A 71 -6.89 -10.01 -16.92
N TYR A 72 -6.83 -9.03 -16.03
CA TYR A 72 -6.52 -9.15 -14.60
C TYR A 72 -7.66 -8.57 -13.75
N SER A 73 -7.62 -8.79 -12.45
CA SER A 73 -8.68 -8.35 -11.52
C SER A 73 -8.10 -7.84 -10.19
N PRO A 74 -8.90 -7.17 -9.35
CA PRO A 74 -8.46 -6.78 -8.01
C PRO A 74 -7.95 -7.92 -7.11
N SER A 75 -8.33 -9.18 -7.41
CA SER A 75 -7.85 -10.37 -6.69
C SER A 75 -6.77 -11.16 -7.45
N ASN A 76 -6.42 -10.75 -8.67
CA ASN A 76 -5.39 -11.43 -9.48
C ASN A 76 -4.64 -10.39 -10.31
N TYR A 77 -3.45 -10.00 -9.84
CA TYR A 77 -2.59 -9.01 -10.50
C TYR A 77 -1.73 -9.59 -11.62
N GLY A 78 -1.84 -10.89 -11.88
CA GLY A 78 -0.96 -11.60 -12.79
C GLY A 78 0.41 -11.90 -12.19
N ASP A 79 1.40 -12.04 -13.08
CA ASP A 79 2.78 -12.36 -12.71
C ASP A 79 3.52 -11.10 -12.22
N VAL A 80 3.30 -10.77 -10.95
CA VAL A 80 3.91 -9.64 -10.24
C VAL A 80 4.37 -10.09 -8.86
N LYS A 81 5.57 -9.68 -8.47
CA LYS A 81 6.06 -9.87 -7.09
C LYS A 81 5.45 -8.78 -6.21
N ILE A 82 5.00 -9.13 -5.01
CA ILE A 82 4.51 -8.17 -4.02
C ILE A 82 5.44 -8.23 -2.81
N GLU A 83 5.93 -7.08 -2.38
CA GLU A 83 6.65 -6.91 -1.11
C GLU A 83 5.89 -5.91 -0.25
N THR A 84 5.63 -6.28 1.00
CA THR A 84 4.84 -5.47 1.93
C THR A 84 5.68 -5.18 3.16
N GLN A 85 5.92 -3.89 3.45
CA GLN A 85 6.76 -3.46 4.57
C GLN A 85 6.29 -4.04 5.91
N TRP A 86 4.97 -4.14 6.11
CA TRP A 86 4.37 -4.60 7.37
C TRP A 86 4.01 -6.10 7.41
N GLU A 87 4.53 -6.90 6.48
CA GLU A 87 4.20 -8.34 6.39
C GLU A 87 4.54 -9.12 7.67
N ASN A 88 5.53 -8.65 8.44
CA ASN A 88 5.99 -9.28 9.68
C ASN A 88 5.89 -8.36 10.90
N TRP A 89 5.02 -7.33 10.86
CA TRP A 89 4.86 -6.38 11.96
C TRP A 89 4.00 -6.89 13.10
#